data_AF-A0A2Z2P6P6-F1
#
_entry.id   AF-A0A2Z2P6P6-F1
#
_cell.length_a   1.000
_cell.length_b   1.000
_cell.length_c   1.000
_cell.angle_alpha   90.00
_cell.angle_beta   90.00
_cell.angle_gamma   90.00
#
_symmetry.space_group_name_H-M   'P 1'
#
loop_
_entity.id
_entity.type
_entity.pdbx_description
1 polymer ?
#
loop_
_entity_poly.entity_id
_entity_poly.type
_entity_poly.pdbx_seq_one_letter_code
_entity_poly.pdbx_strand_id
1 'polypeptide(L)'
;MPAAFSIRDREGEAGMTDHVLNGRRVIILEDDYYQAQDCRHLLEEAGARVIAMSGTLPDVDTLLADGPIDAALLDINLGHGLSLDFARELRRRSIPFVFLTGYDAATLPDDLAGSAYVSKPADGARIVATLERLVRRDT
;
A
#
# COMPACT_ATOMS: atom_id res chain seq x y z
N MET A 1 47.67 -29.83 15.16
CA MET A 1 47.56 -28.60 16.00
C MET A 1 48.91 -27.90 16.00
N PRO A 2 49.03 -26.55 15.97
CA PRO A 2 48.02 -25.48 16.01
C PRO A 2 47.99 -24.63 14.70
N ALA A 3 46.83 -24.14 14.22
CA ALA A 3 46.07 -22.92 14.57
C ALA A 3 46.69 -21.59 14.05
N ALA A 4 46.02 -21.00 13.05
CA ALA A 4 45.92 -19.55 12.88
C ALA A 4 44.54 -19.23 12.27
N PHE A 5 43.72 -18.65 13.12
CA PHE A 5 42.40 -18.09 12.92
C PHE A 5 42.49 -17.01 11.81
N SER A 6 41.79 -17.18 10.69
CA SER A 6 41.54 -16.07 9.75
C SER A 6 40.12 -15.58 9.98
N ILE A 7 40.01 -14.62 10.90
CA ILE A 7 38.90 -13.67 10.92
C ILE A 7 38.97 -12.93 9.58
N ARG A 8 37.98 -13.17 8.72
CA ARG A 8 37.61 -12.20 7.70
C ARG A 8 36.33 -11.55 8.17
N ASP A 9 36.50 -10.50 8.97
CA ASP A 9 35.56 -9.41 8.96
C ASP A 9 35.63 -8.78 7.57
N ARG A 10 34.54 -8.91 6.81
CA ARG A 10 34.16 -7.98 5.74
C ARG A 10 32.64 -7.85 5.72
N GLU A 11 32.20 -6.86 6.49
CA GLU A 11 31.29 -5.80 6.08
C GLU A 11 30.52 -6.00 4.76
N GLY A 12 29.19 -5.92 4.86
CA GLY A 12 28.36 -5.39 3.78
C GLY A 12 27.35 -6.32 3.11
N GLU A 13 26.52 -7.06 3.87
CA GLU A 13 25.27 -7.61 3.33
C GLU A 13 24.07 -6.68 3.59
N ALA A 14 24.25 -5.38 3.35
CA ALA A 14 23.12 -4.49 3.08
C ALA A 14 22.82 -4.59 1.59
N GLY A 15 22.20 -5.71 1.19
CA GLY A 15 21.60 -5.83 -0.13
C GLY A 15 20.63 -4.68 -0.29
N MET A 16 20.99 -3.74 -1.16
CA MET A 16 20.17 -2.65 -1.68
C MET A 16 18.72 -3.13 -1.84
N THR A 17 17.87 -2.84 -0.86
CA THR A 17 16.44 -3.07 -1.01
C THR A 17 16.03 -2.12 -2.11
N ASP A 18 15.69 -2.67 -3.26
CA ASP A 18 15.18 -1.87 -4.37
C ASP A 18 13.94 -1.16 -3.82
N HIS A 19 14.05 0.14 -3.55
CA HIS A 19 12.96 0.96 -3.05
C HIS A 19 12.00 1.18 -4.22
N VAL A 20 11.30 0.11 -4.61
CA VAL A 20 10.48 0.05 -5.82
C VAL A 20 9.35 1.09 -5.82
N LEU A 21 8.94 1.54 -4.63
CA LEU A 21 7.96 2.62 -4.46
C LEU A 21 8.61 4.01 -4.36
N ASN A 22 9.94 4.14 -4.33
CA ASN A 22 10.72 5.37 -4.55
C ASN A 22 10.11 6.68 -4.02
N GLY A 23 9.70 6.71 -2.75
CA GLY A 23 9.12 7.88 -2.07
C GLY A 23 7.65 8.17 -2.38
N ARG A 24 6.94 7.30 -3.12
CA ARG A 24 5.51 7.47 -3.43
C ARG A 24 4.69 7.65 -2.16
N ARG A 25 3.81 8.64 -2.19
CA ARG A 25 2.93 9.05 -1.10
C ARG A 25 1.67 8.21 -1.12
N VAL A 26 1.51 7.33 -0.14
CA VAL A 26 0.42 6.37 -0.07
C VAL A 26 -0.49 6.67 1.12
N ILE A 27 -1.79 6.51 0.93
CA ILE A 27 -2.77 6.50 2.03
C ILE A 27 -3.26 5.07 2.27
N ILE A 28 -3.58 4.75 3.51
CA ILE A 28 -4.15 3.45 3.91
C ILE A 28 -5.51 3.69 4.56
N LEU A 29 -6.52 2.94 4.12
CA LEU A 29 -7.85 2.96 4.67
C LEU A 29 -8.21 1.56 5.18
N GLU A 30 -8.17 1.37 6.48
CA GLU A 30 -8.26 0.08 7.17
C GLU A 30 -8.71 0.32 8.61
N ASP A 31 -9.77 -0.35 9.06
CA ASP A 31 -10.34 -0.17 10.41
C ASP A 31 -9.57 -0.95 11.48
N ASP A 32 -8.91 -2.03 11.10
CA ASP A 32 -8.00 -2.75 12.00
C ASP A 32 -6.64 -2.05 12.09
N TYR A 33 -6.39 -1.45 13.26
CA TYR A 33 -5.14 -0.73 13.54
C TYR A 33 -3.88 -1.57 13.28
N TYR A 34 -3.89 -2.85 13.65
CA TYR A 34 -2.71 -3.71 13.49
C TYR A 34 -2.47 -4.04 12.02
N GLN A 35 -3.53 -4.36 11.27
CA GLN A 35 -3.42 -4.57 9.83
C GLN A 35 -2.95 -3.30 9.10
N ALA A 36 -3.43 -2.13 9.52
CA ALA A 36 -2.97 -0.85 8.99
C ALA A 36 -1.47 -0.61 9.28
N GLN A 37 -1.00 -0.91 10.49
CA GLN A 37 0.42 -0.80 10.85
C GLN A 37 1.30 -1.78 10.07
N ASP A 38 0.86 -3.03 9.92
CA ASP A 38 1.61 -4.04 9.17
C ASP A 38 1.74 -3.62 7.70
N CYS A 39 0.64 -3.14 7.09
CA CYS A 39 0.68 -2.59 5.74
C CYS A 39 1.59 -1.37 5.64
N ARG A 40 1.55 -0.47 6.63
CA ARG A 40 2.43 0.70 6.65
C ARG A 40 3.89 0.28 6.66
N HIS A 41 4.28 -0.60 7.57
CA HIS A 41 5.65 -1.05 7.73
C HIS A 41 6.17 -1.66 6.43
N LEU A 42 5.39 -2.56 5.83
CA LEU A 42 5.68 -3.17 4.54
C LEU A 42 5.91 -2.13 3.42
N LEU A 43 5.03 -1.13 3.31
CA LEU A 43 5.12 -0.11 2.27
C LEU A 43 6.31 0.83 2.49
N GLU A 44 6.60 1.20 3.74
CA GLU A 44 7.75 2.03 4.10
C GLU A 44 9.08 1.29 3.86
N GLU A 45 9.17 -0.01 4.15
CA GLU A 45 10.32 -0.85 3.79
C GLU A 45 10.56 -0.90 2.27
N ALA A 46 9.48 -0.95 1.49
CA ALA A 46 9.52 -0.86 0.02
C ALA A 46 9.79 0.56 -0.50
N GLY A 47 9.98 1.54 0.39
CA GLY A 47 10.37 2.91 0.08
C GLY A 47 9.22 3.89 -0.15
N ALA A 48 7.96 3.53 0.13
CA ALA A 48 6.85 4.48 0.12
C ALA A 48 6.88 5.42 1.33
N ARG A 49 6.12 6.50 1.26
CA ARG A 49 5.78 7.35 2.40
C ARG A 49 4.29 7.20 2.69
N VAL A 50 3.95 6.58 3.81
CA VAL A 50 2.55 6.51 4.25
C VAL A 50 2.18 7.84 4.89
N ILE A 51 1.42 8.66 4.18
CA ILE A 51 1.11 10.03 4.60
C ILE A 51 -0.12 10.10 5.50
N ALA A 52 -1.00 9.09 5.42
CA ALA A 52 -2.20 8.99 6.27
C ALA A 52 -2.64 7.53 6.41
N MET A 53 -3.17 7.20 7.58
CA MET A 53 -3.90 5.96 7.86
C MET A 53 -5.21 6.32 8.54
N SER A 54 -6.31 5.74 8.10
CA SER A 54 -7.62 5.98 8.70
C SER A 54 -8.45 4.70 8.74
N GLY A 55 -9.20 4.49 9.83
CA GLY A 55 -10.23 3.44 9.93
C GLY A 55 -11.61 3.92 9.51
N THR A 56 -11.73 5.15 9.03
CA THR A 56 -12.99 5.77 8.59
C THR A 56 -12.75 6.55 7.30
N LEU A 57 -13.80 6.87 6.56
CA LEU A 57 -13.69 7.59 5.29
C LEU A 57 -13.28 9.05 5.53
N PRO A 58 -12.03 9.45 5.25
CA PRO A 58 -11.63 10.86 5.35
C PRO A 58 -12.16 11.63 4.14
N ASP A 59 -12.18 12.95 4.25
CA ASP A 59 -12.36 13.81 3.09
C ASP A 59 -11.09 13.82 2.24
N VAL A 60 -11.22 13.48 0.95
CA VAL A 60 -10.10 13.45 0.00
C VAL A 60 -9.47 14.84 -0.16
N ASP A 61 -10.26 15.91 -0.08
CA ASP A 61 -9.73 17.28 -0.15
C ASP A 61 -8.84 17.62 1.05
N THR A 62 -9.17 17.09 2.22
CA THR A 62 -8.32 17.24 3.42
C THR A 62 -7.01 16.48 3.23
N LEU A 63 -7.03 15.27 2.68
CA LEU A 63 -5.81 14.49 2.44
C LEU A 63 -4.88 15.15 1.39
N LEU A 64 -5.46 15.79 0.36
CA LEU A 64 -4.71 16.46 -0.69
C LEU A 64 -4.16 17.82 -0.27
N ALA A 65 -4.68 18.42 0.81
CA ALA A 65 -4.17 19.69 1.33
C ALA A 65 -2.70 19.59 1.76
N ASP A 66 -2.26 18.40 2.22
CA ASP A 66 -0.89 18.13 2.65
C ASP A 66 0.03 17.71 1.49
N GLY A 67 -0.48 17.68 0.26
CA GLY A 67 0.26 17.38 -0.97
C GLY A 67 -0.35 16.24 -1.80
N PRO A 68 0.27 15.89 -2.94
CA PRO A 68 -0.26 14.88 -3.85
C PRO A 68 -0.29 13.48 -3.22
N ILE A 69 -1.24 12.67 -3.68
CA ILE A 69 -1.37 11.25 -3.33
C ILE A 69 -1.00 10.46 -4.58
N ASP A 70 0.00 9.58 -4.45
CA ASP A 70 0.46 8.75 -5.56
C ASP A 70 -0.34 7.45 -5.67
N ALA A 71 -0.81 6.90 -4.56
CA ALA A 71 -1.70 5.75 -4.55
C ALA A 71 -2.46 5.60 -3.22
N ALA A 72 -3.47 4.75 -3.20
CA ALA A 72 -4.16 4.34 -1.99
C ALA A 72 -4.26 2.81 -1.84
N LEU A 73 -4.25 2.35 -0.60
CA LEU A 73 -4.57 0.97 -0.21
C LEU A 73 -5.86 0.98 0.60
N LEU A 74 -6.90 0.29 0.15
CA LEU A 74 -8.24 0.37 0.72
C LEU A 74 -8.75 -1.02 1.13
N ASP A 75 -9.15 -1.21 2.38
CA ASP A 75 -10.14 -2.25 2.68
C ASP A 75 -11.52 -1.78 2.23
N ILE A 76 -12.33 -2.70 1.71
CA ILE A 76 -13.72 -2.46 1.33
C ILE A 76 -14.57 -2.25 2.58
N ASN A 77 -14.40 -3.07 3.61
CA ASN A 77 -15.24 -3.03 4.80
C ASN A 77 -14.48 -2.42 5.97
N LEU A 78 -14.92 -1.25 6.45
CA LEU A 78 -14.29 -0.54 7.58
C LEU A 78 -15.09 -0.69 8.88
N GLY A 79 -15.94 -1.71 8.97
CA GLY A 79 -16.84 -1.99 10.10
C GLY A 79 -18.04 -1.04 10.20
N HIS A 80 -17.85 0.25 9.96
CA HIS A 80 -18.88 1.31 10.05
C HIS A 80 -19.40 1.78 8.68
N GLY A 81 -18.84 1.26 7.59
CA GLY A 81 -19.20 1.63 6.23
C GLY A 81 -18.32 0.96 5.19
N LEU A 82 -18.70 1.13 3.92
CA LEU A 82 -17.94 0.62 2.79
C LEU A 82 -17.10 1.74 2.17
N SER A 83 -15.86 1.43 1.79
CA SER A 83 -14.96 2.40 1.15
C SER A 83 -15.24 2.67 -0.33
N LEU A 84 -16.32 2.10 -0.88
CA LEU A 84 -16.64 2.17 -2.31
C LEU A 84 -16.84 3.61 -2.80
N ASP A 85 -17.52 4.46 -2.04
CA ASP A 85 -17.71 5.87 -2.41
C ASP A 85 -16.39 6.66 -2.39
N PHE A 86 -15.49 6.31 -1.47
CA PHE A 86 -14.15 6.88 -1.44
C PHE A 86 -13.32 6.42 -2.64
N ALA A 87 -13.38 5.13 -3.00
CA ALA A 87 -12.73 4.59 -4.19
C ALA A 87 -13.23 5.25 -5.48
N ARG A 88 -14.54 5.51 -5.58
CA ARG A 88 -15.13 6.29 -6.68
C ARG A 88 -14.52 7.68 -6.76
N GLU A 89 -14.34 8.34 -5.61
CA GLU A 89 -13.76 9.68 -5.58
C GLU A 89 -12.29 9.68 -6.02
N LEU A 90 -11.49 8.72 -5.55
CA LEU A 90 -10.13 8.54 -6.04
C LEU A 90 -10.09 8.31 -7.56
N ARG A 91 -10.99 7.47 -8.08
CA ARG A 91 -11.12 7.22 -9.52
C ARG A 91 -11.44 8.49 -10.30
N ARG A 92 -12.38 9.31 -9.83
CA ARG A 92 -12.72 10.60 -10.46
C ARG A 92 -11.52 11.54 -10.51
N ARG A 93 -10.67 11.50 -9.50
CA ARG A 93 -9.45 12.32 -9.39
C ARG A 93 -8.23 11.70 -10.07
N SER A 94 -8.38 10.54 -10.72
CA SER A 94 -7.27 9.79 -11.32
C SER A 94 -6.17 9.41 -10.31
N ILE A 95 -6.53 9.20 -9.04
CA ILE A 95 -5.63 8.68 -8.03
C ILE A 95 -5.73 7.16 -8.07
N PRO A 96 -4.66 6.42 -8.36
CA PRO A 96 -4.72 4.97 -8.44
C PRO A 96 -4.87 4.36 -7.04
N PHE A 97 -5.57 3.23 -6.94
CA PHE A 97 -5.78 2.54 -5.68
C PHE A 97 -5.83 1.03 -5.85
N VAL A 98 -5.54 0.32 -4.76
CA VAL A 98 -5.64 -1.13 -4.63
C VAL A 98 -6.65 -1.45 -3.53
N PHE A 99 -7.62 -2.32 -3.82
CA PHE A 99 -8.40 -2.95 -2.77
C PHE A 99 -7.59 -4.08 -2.13
N LEU A 100 -7.36 -4.01 -0.82
CA LEU A 100 -6.81 -5.09 0.00
C LEU A 100 -7.91 -5.56 0.94
N THR A 101 -8.59 -6.66 0.60
CA THR A 101 -9.83 -7.03 1.29
C THR A 101 -10.10 -8.53 1.25
N GLY A 102 -10.89 -9.04 2.19
CA GLY A 102 -11.37 -10.43 2.17
C GLY A 102 -12.53 -10.69 1.20
N TYR A 103 -13.11 -9.64 0.61
CA TYR A 103 -14.22 -9.73 -0.34
C TYR A 103 -13.75 -10.10 -1.74
N ASP A 104 -14.45 -10.98 -2.46
CA ASP A 104 -14.09 -11.30 -3.86
C ASP A 104 -14.21 -10.07 -4.76
N ALA A 105 -13.28 -9.90 -5.71
CA ALA A 105 -13.33 -8.85 -6.73
C ALA A 105 -14.65 -8.87 -7.53
N ALA A 106 -15.28 -10.04 -7.70
CA ALA A 106 -16.59 -10.17 -8.34
C ALA A 106 -17.74 -9.49 -7.58
N THR A 107 -17.52 -9.09 -6.31
CA THR A 107 -18.49 -8.35 -5.50
C THR A 107 -18.42 -6.84 -5.69
N LEU A 108 -17.41 -6.35 -6.42
CA LEU A 108 -17.31 -4.92 -6.71
C LEU A 108 -18.44 -4.49 -7.65
N PRO A 109 -19.04 -3.31 -7.40
CA PRO A 109 -19.95 -2.70 -8.37
C PRO A 109 -19.31 -2.51 -9.74
N ASP A 110 -20.11 -2.53 -10.81
CA ASP A 110 -19.63 -2.39 -12.20
C ASP A 110 -18.76 -1.15 -12.42
N ASP A 111 -19.05 -0.05 -11.73
CA ASP A 111 -18.33 1.21 -11.84
C ASP A 111 -16.96 1.20 -11.13
N LEU A 112 -16.68 0.16 -10.34
CA LEU A 112 -15.38 -0.12 -9.72
C LEU A 112 -14.76 -1.43 -10.23
N ALA A 113 -15.43 -2.13 -11.13
CA ALA A 113 -14.89 -3.31 -11.79
C ALA A 113 -13.60 -2.96 -12.55
N GLY A 114 -12.66 -3.90 -12.53
CA GLY A 114 -11.33 -3.73 -13.14
C GLY A 114 -10.32 -2.92 -12.31
N SER A 115 -10.72 -2.41 -11.14
CA SER A 115 -9.78 -1.83 -10.16
C SER A 115 -8.74 -2.86 -9.72
N ALA A 116 -7.54 -2.41 -9.35
CA ALA A 116 -6.54 -3.30 -8.79
C ALA A 116 -7.00 -3.87 -7.46
N TYR A 117 -6.70 -5.15 -7.23
CA TYR A 117 -7.29 -5.92 -6.16
C TYR A 117 -6.30 -6.98 -5.65
N VAL A 118 -6.26 -7.14 -4.33
CA VAL A 118 -5.50 -8.17 -3.60
C VAL A 118 -6.39 -8.75 -2.51
N SER A 119 -6.64 -10.06 -2.55
CA SER A 119 -7.46 -10.75 -1.55
C SER A 119 -6.68 -10.98 -0.25
N LYS A 120 -7.31 -10.76 0.90
CA LYS A 120 -6.81 -11.23 2.21
C LYS A 120 -7.06 -12.75 2.35
N PRO A 121 -6.13 -13.53 2.95
CA PRO A 121 -4.81 -13.13 3.43
C PRO A 121 -3.87 -12.86 2.24
N ALA A 122 -3.13 -11.76 2.33
CA ALA A 122 -2.25 -11.31 1.26
C ALA A 122 -0.78 -11.43 1.67
N ASP A 123 0.06 -11.83 0.71
CA ASP A 123 1.51 -11.69 0.83
C ASP A 123 1.91 -10.22 0.63
N GLY A 124 2.74 -9.69 1.53
CA GLY A 124 3.28 -8.35 1.43
C GLY A 124 3.96 -8.05 0.09
N ALA A 125 4.69 -9.02 -0.48
CA ALA A 125 5.31 -8.86 -1.79
C ALA A 125 4.27 -8.60 -2.89
N ARG A 126 3.08 -9.21 -2.77
CA ARG A 126 1.99 -9.02 -3.72
C ARG A 126 1.38 -7.62 -3.62
N ILE A 127 1.23 -7.08 -2.40
CA ILE A 127 0.73 -5.73 -2.17
C ILE A 127 1.67 -4.70 -2.82
N VAL A 128 2.97 -4.79 -2.50
CA VAL A 128 4.00 -3.88 -3.01
C VAL A 128 4.06 -3.93 -4.54
N ALA A 129 4.15 -5.12 -5.14
CA ALA A 129 4.21 -5.28 -6.58
C ALA A 129 2.95 -4.76 -7.31
N THR A 130 1.79 -4.83 -6.66
CA THR A 130 0.53 -4.32 -7.24
C THR A 130 0.52 -2.79 -7.23
N LEU A 131 0.91 -2.17 -6.10
CA LEU A 131 1.04 -0.71 -6.00
C LEU A 131 2.11 -0.17 -6.95
N GLU A 132 3.28 -0.81 -7.02
CA GLU A 132 4.36 -0.44 -7.94
C GLU A 132 3.88 -0.40 -9.40
N ARG A 133 3.13 -1.41 -9.84
CA ARG A 133 2.58 -1.47 -11.20
C ARG A 133 1.58 -0.36 -11.48
N LEU A 134 0.79 0.04 -10.48
CA LEU A 134 -0.15 1.15 -10.63
C LEU A 134 0.59 2.48 -10.79
N VAL A 135 1.50 2.79 -9.85
CA VAL A 135 2.18 4.10 -9.84
C VAL A 135 3.13 4.31 -11.01
N ARG A 136 3.58 3.22 -11.67
CA ARG A 136 4.38 3.27 -12.92
C ARG A 136 3.56 3.55 -14.18
N ARG A 137 2.23 3.34 -14.16
CA ARG A 137 1.38 3.57 -15.35
C ARG A 137 1.03 5.04 -15.56
N ASP A 138 1.17 5.86 -14.52
CA ASP A 138 0.82 7.29 -14.51
C ASP A 138 2.05 8.22 -14.67
N THR A 139 3.22 7.69 -15.05
CA THR A 139 4.43 8.46 -15.40
C THR A 139 4.78 8.27 -16.87
#